data_AF-V4UQH1-F1
#
_entry.id   AF-V4UQH1-F1
#
_cell.length_a   1.000
_cell.length_b   1.000
_cell.length_c   1.000
_cell.angle_alpha   90.00
_cell.angle_beta   90.00
_cell.angle_gamma   90.00
#
_symmetry.space_group_name_H-M   'P 1'
#
loop_
_entity.id
_entity.type
_entity.pdbx_description
1 polymer ?
#
loop_
_entity_poly.entity_id
_entity_poly.type
_entity_poly.pdbx_seq_one_letter_code
_entity_poly.pdbx_strand_id
1 'polypeptide(L)'
;METGTSSKEDAPVFLDRSSRVTRGKRMNKLLDDENEEDEAFWNQDALKEEENDDNYEEEQEIADEFDSDFDEDEPEPDEEVENEVDERVWTKKRLIFPGKPLTKKKKKKKILSKLDSLDKDVKSNEQSILPENHDVPNDVEGERIIRKSTRTAVVVRQAERDAIRAALQATMKPIKRKKEGEEKRMTQEEMLLEAAQTEIMNLRNLERVLAREEEVKKRAIVHKAVYTGPQLRYLSKDGYSYLEFSKGVSFQSELSTTSVPYPERAVCAVTGLPAK
;
A
#
# COMPACT_ATOMS: atom_id res chain seq x y z
N MET A 1 22.69 -55.74 24.74
CA MET A 1 22.98 -55.08 23.44
C MET A 1 21.78 -55.33 22.56
N GLU A 2 20.85 -54.38 22.50
CA GLU A 2 19.77 -54.41 21.52
C GLU A 2 19.63 -53.00 20.94
N THR A 3 19.52 -53.00 19.62
CA THR A 3 19.81 -51.90 18.70
C THR A 3 18.68 -50.87 18.66
N GLY A 4 19.06 -49.59 18.66
CA GLY A 4 18.16 -48.45 18.63
C GLY A 4 17.31 -48.39 17.36
N THR A 5 16.02 -48.17 17.53
CA THR A 5 15.09 -47.80 16.47
C THR A 5 15.11 -46.29 16.30
N SER A 6 15.77 -45.83 15.24
CA SER A 6 15.80 -44.43 14.84
C SER A 6 14.38 -43.92 14.52
N SER A 7 13.97 -42.89 15.24
CA SER A 7 12.82 -42.03 14.97
C SER A 7 12.84 -41.54 13.52
N LYS A 8 11.86 -41.96 12.72
CA LYS A 8 11.57 -41.35 11.41
C LYS A 8 10.89 -40.01 11.68
N GLU A 9 11.71 -38.96 11.64
CA GLU A 9 11.30 -37.56 11.70
C GLU A 9 10.34 -37.24 10.55
N ASP A 10 9.38 -36.36 10.86
CA ASP A 10 8.38 -35.82 9.94
C ASP A 10 9.05 -35.15 8.73
N ALA A 11 9.24 -35.94 7.66
CA ALA A 11 9.77 -35.43 6.42
C ALA A 11 8.74 -34.50 5.76
N PRO A 12 9.13 -33.28 5.34
CA PRO A 12 8.22 -32.37 4.66
C PRO A 12 7.68 -33.05 3.40
N VAL A 13 6.36 -33.03 3.25
CA VAL A 13 5.66 -33.62 2.10
C VAL A 13 6.03 -32.84 0.85
N PHE A 14 7.03 -33.33 0.12
CA PHE A 14 7.41 -32.80 -1.19
C PHE A 14 6.39 -33.25 -2.22
N LEU A 15 5.53 -32.31 -2.64
CA LEU A 15 4.66 -32.52 -3.80
C LEU A 15 5.53 -32.57 -5.06
N ASP A 16 5.60 -33.76 -5.67
CA ASP A 16 6.37 -34.02 -6.87
C ASP A 16 5.67 -33.36 -8.08
N ARG A 17 6.09 -32.14 -8.40
CA ARG A 17 5.56 -31.34 -9.50
C ARG A 17 6.68 -30.98 -10.46
N SER A 18 6.38 -31.01 -11.76
CA SER A 18 7.32 -30.57 -12.79
C SER A 18 7.79 -29.12 -12.52
N SER A 19 9.11 -28.92 -12.47
CA SER A 19 9.70 -27.62 -12.25
C SER A 19 9.86 -26.87 -13.58
N ARG A 20 9.64 -25.55 -13.56
CA ARG A 20 9.87 -24.69 -14.73
C ARG A 20 11.32 -24.22 -14.72
N VAL A 21 12.02 -24.31 -15.86
CA VAL A 21 13.41 -23.85 -16.04
C VAL A 21 13.61 -22.37 -15.65
N THR A 22 12.55 -21.55 -15.76
CA THR A 22 12.59 -20.12 -15.43
C THR A 22 12.21 -19.79 -13.98
N ARG A 23 11.86 -20.79 -13.15
CA ARG A 23 11.48 -20.56 -11.75
C ARG A 23 12.68 -20.07 -10.96
N GLY A 24 12.53 -18.96 -10.24
CA GLY A 24 13.57 -18.46 -9.34
C GLY A 24 14.77 -17.77 -10.01
N LYS A 25 14.76 -17.53 -11.33
CA LYS A 25 15.90 -16.96 -12.06
C LYS A 25 16.42 -15.61 -11.52
N ARG A 26 15.56 -14.84 -10.84
CA ARG A 26 15.90 -13.54 -10.22
C ARG A 26 15.90 -13.57 -8.70
N MET A 27 15.57 -14.69 -8.06
CA MET A 27 15.44 -14.75 -6.61
C MET A 27 16.77 -14.54 -5.92
N ASN A 28 17.84 -15.19 -6.39
CA ASN A 28 19.16 -15.00 -5.80
C ASN A 28 19.61 -13.55 -5.93
N LYS A 29 19.49 -12.97 -7.13
CA LYS A 29 19.82 -11.56 -7.33
C LYS A 29 19.03 -10.63 -6.39
N LEU A 30 17.72 -10.84 -6.22
CA LEU A 30 16.93 -9.98 -5.34
C LEU A 30 17.35 -10.10 -3.87
N LEU A 31 17.75 -11.30 -3.43
CA LEU A 31 18.25 -11.52 -2.07
C LEU A 31 19.65 -10.93 -1.89
N ASP A 32 20.50 -11.01 -2.91
CA ASP A 32 21.83 -10.40 -2.91
C ASP A 32 21.72 -8.87 -2.88
N ASP A 33 20.87 -8.29 -3.76
CA ASP A 33 20.59 -6.85 -3.80
C ASP A 33 20.01 -6.35 -2.45
N GLU A 34 19.12 -7.11 -1.79
CA GLU A 34 18.54 -6.78 -0.46
C GLU A 34 19.64 -6.73 0.62
N ASN A 35 20.49 -7.75 0.69
CA ASN A 35 21.58 -7.79 1.67
C ASN A 35 22.61 -6.67 1.44
N GLU A 36 22.97 -6.39 0.19
CA GLU A 36 23.91 -5.31 -0.15
C GLU A 36 23.36 -3.92 0.23
N GLU A 37 22.08 -3.67 -0.02
CA GLU A 37 21.41 -2.42 0.35
C GLU A 37 21.29 -2.27 1.87
N ASP A 38 20.96 -3.35 2.57
CA ASP A 38 20.89 -3.37 4.04
C ASP A 38 22.27 -3.12 4.66
N GLU A 39 23.31 -3.80 4.19
CA GLU A 39 24.68 -3.56 4.66
C GLU A 39 25.13 -2.13 4.38
N ALA A 40 24.83 -1.57 3.19
CA ALA A 40 25.18 -0.20 2.87
C ALA A 40 24.41 0.83 3.72
N PHE A 41 23.17 0.52 4.11
CA PHE A 41 22.37 1.37 4.98
C PHE A 41 22.86 1.30 6.43
N TRP A 42 22.99 0.11 6.99
CA TRP A 42 23.33 -0.08 8.41
C TRP A 42 24.80 0.18 8.75
N ASN A 43 25.71 0.07 7.78
CA ASN A 43 27.13 0.37 8.00
C ASN A 43 27.48 1.86 7.87
N GLN A 44 26.50 2.76 7.79
CA GLN A 44 26.72 4.21 7.80
C GLN A 44 27.30 4.65 9.15
N ASP A 45 28.34 5.47 9.13
CA ASP A 45 28.99 5.94 10.35
C ASP A 45 28.03 6.71 11.27
N ALA A 46 27.06 7.43 10.70
CA ALA A 46 26.03 8.15 11.45
C ALA A 46 25.03 7.25 12.20
N LEU A 47 24.95 5.95 11.87
CA LEU A 47 24.08 4.98 12.55
C LEU A 47 24.85 4.04 13.49
N LYS A 48 26.19 4.15 13.53
CA LYS A 48 27.01 3.40 14.48
C LYS A 48 26.89 4.07 15.85
N GLU A 49 26.62 3.27 16.87
CA GLU A 49 26.60 3.74 18.26
C GLU A 49 28.01 4.21 18.64
N GLU A 50 28.19 5.53 18.76
CA GLU A 50 29.43 6.13 19.26
C GLU A 50 29.37 6.20 20.79
N GLU A 51 30.47 5.85 21.45
CA GLU A 51 30.55 5.81 22.93
C GLU A 51 30.38 7.21 23.57
N ASN A 52 30.57 8.26 22.77
CA ASN A 52 30.37 9.67 23.11
C ASN A 52 29.29 10.33 22.22
N ASP A 53 28.13 9.69 22.06
CA ASP A 53 26.96 10.27 21.38
C ASP A 53 26.17 11.21 22.31
N ASP A 54 26.71 12.41 22.52
CA ASP A 54 26.04 13.48 23.27
C ASP A 54 24.93 14.16 22.43
N ASN A 55 23.92 14.72 23.11
CA ASN A 55 22.82 15.40 22.42
C ASN A 55 23.33 16.63 21.65
N TYR A 56 22.82 16.83 20.43
CA TYR A 56 23.17 17.97 19.58
C TYR A 56 23.17 19.31 20.32
N GLU A 57 24.28 20.03 20.22
CA GLU A 57 24.44 21.40 20.71
C GLU A 57 24.30 22.37 19.53
N GLU A 58 23.45 23.39 19.67
CA GLU A 58 23.26 24.40 18.64
C GLU A 58 24.55 25.23 18.51
N GLU A 59 25.23 25.07 17.38
CA GLU A 59 26.36 25.91 17.01
C GLU A 59 25.85 27.33 16.73
N GLN A 60 26.62 28.34 17.14
CA GLN A 60 26.26 29.72 16.88
C GLN A 60 26.09 29.93 15.37
N GLU A 61 24.90 30.38 14.96
CA GLU A 61 24.59 30.69 13.57
C GLU A 61 25.56 31.76 13.06
N ILE A 62 26.57 31.32 12.29
CA ILE A 62 27.52 32.21 11.63
C ILE A 62 26.74 32.89 10.50
N ALA A 63 26.84 34.22 10.43
CA ALA A 63 26.22 34.97 9.34
C ALA A 63 26.70 34.45 7.99
N ASP A 64 25.77 34.23 7.07
CA ASP A 64 26.04 33.74 5.72
C ASP A 64 27.04 34.68 5.02
N GLU A 65 28.18 34.15 4.59
CA GLU A 65 29.22 34.92 3.92
C GLU A 65 28.98 34.85 2.42
N PHE A 66 28.63 36.00 1.83
CA PHE A 66 28.38 36.08 0.41
C PHE A 66 29.66 36.29 -0.39
N ASP A 67 29.83 35.51 -1.46
CA ASP A 67 30.84 35.77 -2.49
C ASP A 67 30.68 37.19 -3.07
N SER A 68 31.81 37.79 -3.45
CA SER A 68 31.86 39.18 -3.91
C SER A 68 31.10 39.45 -5.22
N ASP A 69 30.79 38.39 -5.98
CA ASP A 69 30.05 38.43 -7.25
C ASP A 69 28.55 38.20 -7.07
N PHE A 70 28.03 38.05 -5.85
CA PHE A 70 26.61 37.80 -5.66
C PHE A 70 25.70 38.97 -6.02
N ASP A 71 26.15 40.18 -5.71
CA ASP A 71 25.48 41.41 -6.12
C ASP A 71 25.95 41.87 -7.51
N GLU A 72 26.89 41.14 -8.14
CA GLU A 72 27.26 41.42 -9.52
C GLU A 72 26.15 40.89 -10.42
N ASP A 73 25.48 41.82 -11.12
CA ASP A 73 24.46 41.46 -12.11
C ASP A 73 25.11 40.49 -13.11
N GLU A 74 24.59 39.26 -13.16
CA GLU A 74 24.95 38.29 -14.20
C GLU A 74 24.75 39.01 -15.54
N PRO A 75 25.77 39.03 -16.42
CA PRO A 75 25.68 39.77 -17.67
C PRO A 75 24.39 39.36 -18.38
N GLU A 76 23.53 40.34 -18.65
CA GLU A 76 22.35 40.11 -19.48
C GLU A 76 22.83 39.36 -20.71
N PRO A 77 22.26 38.17 -21.01
CA PRO A 77 22.68 37.43 -22.19
C PRO A 77 22.43 38.36 -23.36
N ASP A 78 23.52 38.85 -23.97
CA ASP A 78 23.48 39.76 -25.11
C ASP A 78 22.38 39.28 -26.06
N GLU A 79 21.37 40.13 -26.27
CA GLU A 79 20.28 39.92 -27.23
C GLU A 79 20.86 39.96 -28.65
N GLU A 80 21.66 38.97 -29.04
CA GLU A 80 22.05 38.76 -30.44
C GLU A 80 22.76 37.41 -30.61
N VAL A 81 22.01 36.31 -30.49
CA VAL A 81 21.85 35.40 -31.64
C VAL A 81 20.47 34.77 -31.58
N GLU A 82 19.59 35.14 -32.52
CA GLU A 82 18.52 34.27 -33.01
C GLU A 82 19.14 32.92 -33.43
N ASN A 83 19.25 31.98 -32.52
CA ASN A 83 19.28 30.57 -32.84
C ASN A 83 18.07 29.95 -32.16
N GLU A 84 17.01 29.81 -32.96
CA GLU A 84 15.87 28.91 -32.80
C GLU A 84 15.56 28.49 -31.36
N VAL A 85 14.60 29.22 -30.78
CA VAL A 85 13.54 28.72 -29.87
C VAL A 85 13.58 27.20 -29.68
N ASP A 86 14.41 26.72 -28.76
CA ASP A 86 14.11 25.47 -28.05
C ASP A 86 13.46 25.94 -26.75
N GLU A 87 12.12 26.09 -26.81
CA GLU A 87 11.24 26.33 -25.67
C GLU A 87 11.60 25.34 -24.55
N ARG A 88 12.52 25.74 -23.66
CA ARG A 88 12.82 25.01 -22.45
C ARG A 88 11.68 25.27 -21.47
N VAL A 89 10.58 24.57 -21.71
CA VAL A 89 9.47 24.43 -20.79
C VAL A 89 10.06 24.09 -19.42
N TRP A 90 9.84 24.96 -18.44
CA TRP A 90 10.24 24.69 -17.05
C TRP A 90 9.50 23.43 -16.59
N THR A 91 10.15 22.27 -16.72
CA THR A 91 9.57 21.02 -16.25
C THR A 91 9.64 21.03 -14.74
N LYS A 92 8.49 21.21 -14.08
CA LYS A 92 8.36 21.02 -12.63
C LYS A 92 8.98 19.67 -12.26
N LYS A 93 10.09 19.69 -11.52
CA LYS A 93 10.75 18.48 -11.02
C LYS A 93 9.74 17.76 -10.12
N ARG A 94 9.25 16.61 -10.59
CA ARG A 94 8.41 15.73 -9.77
C ARG A 94 9.30 15.11 -8.71
N LEU A 95 8.87 15.14 -7.45
CA LEU A 95 9.52 14.44 -6.36
C LEU A 95 9.56 12.94 -6.70
N ILE A 96 10.74 12.40 -6.96
CA ILE A 96 10.94 10.97 -7.22
C ILE A 96 11.27 10.35 -5.87
N PHE A 97 10.36 9.51 -5.37
CA PHE A 97 10.63 8.70 -4.18
C PHE A 97 11.67 7.62 -4.53
N PRO A 98 12.68 7.37 -3.68
CA PRO A 98 13.63 6.28 -3.91
C PRO A 98 12.86 4.95 -4.03
N GLY A 99 13.17 4.14 -5.05
CA GLY A 99 12.58 2.81 -5.26
C GLY A 99 11.60 2.62 -6.43
N LYS A 100 11.40 3.61 -7.33
CA LYS A 100 10.53 3.44 -8.51
C LYS A 100 11.30 3.50 -9.84
N PRO A 101 11.40 2.41 -10.62
CA PRO A 101 12.10 2.43 -11.90
C PRO A 101 11.29 3.20 -12.95
N LEU A 102 11.85 4.33 -13.43
CA LEU A 102 11.32 5.10 -14.55
C LEU A 102 11.40 4.27 -15.84
N THR A 103 10.26 4.02 -16.47
CA THR A 103 10.20 3.32 -17.77
C THR A 103 10.68 4.27 -18.89
N LYS A 104 11.88 4.01 -19.42
CA LYS A 104 12.44 4.75 -20.56
C LYS A 104 11.67 4.40 -21.84
N LYS A 105 10.77 5.28 -22.30
CA LYS A 105 10.18 5.21 -23.65
C LYS A 105 11.26 5.56 -24.69
N LYS A 106 11.66 4.58 -25.50
CA LYS A 106 12.59 4.79 -26.64
C LYS A 106 11.91 5.62 -27.73
N LYS A 107 12.37 6.86 -27.95
CA LYS A 107 12.06 7.62 -29.17
C LYS A 107 12.91 7.05 -30.31
N LYS A 108 12.30 6.39 -31.29
CA LYS A 108 12.97 6.05 -32.56
C LYS A 108 12.93 7.30 -33.46
N LYS A 109 14.11 7.82 -33.82
CA LYS A 109 14.29 8.89 -34.81
C LYS A 109 13.98 8.35 -36.21
N LYS A 110 13.20 9.10 -37.00
CA LYS A 110 13.05 8.91 -38.44
C LYS A 110 14.37 9.30 -39.11
N ILE A 111 14.94 8.42 -39.93
CA ILE A 111 16.01 8.75 -40.86
C ILE A 111 15.39 8.73 -42.26
N LEU A 112 15.53 9.85 -42.97
CA LEU A 112 15.18 10.05 -44.36
C LEU A 112 16.49 9.88 -45.17
N SER A 113 16.56 8.89 -46.04
CA SER A 113 17.48 8.88 -47.19
C SER A 113 16.91 7.99 -48.31
N LYS A 114 17.28 8.34 -49.53
CA LYS A 114 16.60 8.10 -50.81
C LYS A 114 17.47 7.18 -51.69
N LEU A 115 16.83 6.51 -52.66
CA LEU A 115 17.40 5.75 -53.83
C LEU A 115 17.94 4.34 -53.48
N ASP A 116 17.75 3.25 -54.24
CA ASP A 116 17.25 3.02 -55.60
C ASP A 116 16.86 1.52 -55.77
N SER A 117 15.88 1.24 -56.64
CA SER A 117 15.61 0.03 -57.46
C SER A 117 15.78 -1.42 -56.92
N LEU A 118 14.69 -2.21 -56.92
CA LEU A 118 14.46 -3.37 -57.82
C LEU A 118 13.17 -4.14 -57.48
N ASP A 119 12.48 -4.56 -58.54
CA ASP A 119 11.13 -5.10 -58.65
C ASP A 119 10.82 -6.41 -57.90
N LYS A 120 9.54 -6.58 -57.48
CA LYS A 120 8.59 -7.58 -58.04
C LYS A 120 7.26 -7.71 -57.27
N ASP A 121 6.20 -7.45 -58.04
CA ASP A 121 4.96 -8.24 -58.17
C ASP A 121 3.90 -8.34 -57.05
N VAL A 122 2.73 -7.75 -57.38
CA VAL A 122 1.39 -8.40 -57.52
C VAL A 122 0.29 -8.10 -56.47
N LYS A 123 -0.73 -7.37 -56.99
CA LYS A 123 -2.20 -7.38 -56.71
C LYS A 123 -2.70 -6.69 -55.43
N SER A 124 -3.27 -5.48 -55.54
CA SER A 124 -4.61 -5.07 -56.03
C SER A 124 -5.65 -4.99 -54.90
N ASN A 125 -6.05 -3.78 -54.49
CA ASN A 125 -7.41 -3.28 -54.72
C ASN A 125 -7.54 -1.77 -54.37
N GLU A 126 -8.05 -1.03 -55.34
CA GLU A 126 -8.77 0.26 -55.25
C GLU A 126 -9.95 0.17 -54.27
N GLN A 127 -10.63 1.20 -53.73
CA GLN A 127 -10.75 2.67 -53.73
C GLN A 127 -11.44 2.94 -52.35
N SER A 128 -11.37 4.09 -51.67
CA SER A 128 -12.00 5.36 -52.02
C SER A 128 -11.69 6.42 -50.96
N ILE A 129 -11.57 7.66 -51.39
CA ILE A 129 -11.33 8.87 -50.61
C ILE A 129 -12.68 9.52 -50.24
N LEU A 130 -12.88 9.93 -48.98
CA LEU A 130 -13.30 11.27 -48.54
C LEU A 130 -13.50 11.32 -47.00
N PRO A 131 -13.31 12.49 -46.35
CA PRO A 131 -13.11 12.63 -44.89
C PRO A 131 -14.40 13.07 -44.17
N GLU A 132 -14.57 12.63 -42.92
CA GLU A 132 -15.57 13.23 -42.03
C GLU A 132 -15.01 13.38 -40.62
N ASN A 133 -15.10 14.62 -40.12
CA ASN A 133 -14.67 15.02 -38.80
C ASN A 133 -15.52 14.31 -37.74
N HIS A 134 -14.88 13.56 -36.85
CA HIS A 134 -15.49 13.25 -35.56
C HIS A 134 -14.47 13.39 -34.45
N ASP A 135 -14.71 14.44 -33.67
CA ASP A 135 -14.18 14.69 -32.34
C ASP A 135 -14.56 13.49 -31.45
N VAL A 136 -13.60 12.61 -31.19
CA VAL A 136 -13.76 11.45 -30.30
C VAL A 136 -12.70 11.54 -29.22
N PRO A 137 -13.09 11.79 -27.95
CA PRO A 137 -12.21 11.63 -26.81
C PRO A 137 -11.66 10.21 -26.80
N ASN A 138 -10.35 10.13 -26.83
CA ASN A 138 -9.55 8.92 -26.88
C ASN A 138 -9.68 8.16 -25.55
N ASP A 139 -10.80 7.43 -25.34
CA ASP A 139 -11.00 6.52 -24.21
C ASP A 139 -10.23 5.21 -24.46
N VAL A 140 -8.90 5.34 -24.59
CA VAL A 140 -7.97 4.21 -24.56
C VAL A 140 -7.47 4.08 -23.12
N GLU A 141 -8.36 3.61 -22.24
CA GLU A 141 -7.95 2.95 -21.01
C GLU A 141 -8.40 1.50 -21.06
N GLY A 142 -7.46 0.70 -21.56
CA GLY A 142 -7.61 -0.72 -21.79
C GLY A 142 -8.25 -1.48 -20.64
N GLU A 143 -8.96 -2.53 -21.05
CA GLU A 143 -9.44 -3.65 -20.25
C GLU A 143 -8.49 -3.98 -19.08
N ARG A 144 -8.80 -3.48 -17.88
CA ARG A 144 -8.10 -3.84 -16.64
C ARG A 144 -9.12 -4.24 -15.59
N ILE A 145 -9.32 -5.55 -15.45
CA ILE A 145 -9.47 -6.38 -14.23
C ILE A 145 -10.03 -5.67 -12.96
N ILE A 146 -11.06 -4.85 -13.07
CA ILE A 146 -11.73 -4.25 -11.91
C ILE A 146 -13.23 -4.50 -12.05
N ARG A 147 -13.87 -4.92 -10.95
CA ARG A 147 -15.33 -5.16 -10.91
C ARG A 147 -16.07 -3.86 -11.24
N LYS A 148 -17.10 -3.95 -12.07
CA LYS A 148 -17.91 -2.81 -12.55
C LYS A 148 -18.42 -1.91 -11.41
N SER A 149 -18.75 -2.49 -10.24
CA SER A 149 -19.22 -1.76 -9.05
C SER A 149 -18.15 -0.89 -8.38
N THR A 150 -16.88 -1.27 -8.47
CA THR A 150 -15.77 -0.45 -7.96
C THR A 150 -15.50 0.73 -8.89
N ARG A 151 -15.70 0.56 -10.21
CA ARG A 151 -15.58 1.65 -11.19
C ARG A 151 -16.63 2.73 -10.95
N THR A 152 -17.89 2.35 -10.73
CA THR A 152 -18.95 3.33 -10.44
C THR A 152 -18.70 4.08 -9.14
N ALA A 153 -18.23 3.39 -8.09
CA ALA A 153 -17.88 4.03 -6.82
C ALA A 153 -16.72 5.04 -6.96
N VAL A 154 -15.70 4.74 -7.77
CA VAL A 154 -14.58 5.67 -8.04
C VAL A 154 -15.05 6.89 -8.82
N VAL A 155 -15.89 6.70 -9.85
CA VAL A 155 -16.45 7.80 -10.65
C VAL A 155 -17.32 8.73 -9.79
N VAL A 156 -18.21 8.17 -8.96
CA VAL A 156 -19.05 8.95 -8.04
C VAL A 156 -18.19 9.74 -7.07
N ARG A 157 -17.19 9.10 -6.44
CA ARG A 157 -16.31 9.78 -5.48
C ARG A 157 -15.43 10.86 -6.14
N GLN A 158 -15.08 10.69 -7.42
CA GLN A 158 -14.34 11.70 -8.18
C GLN A 158 -15.24 12.90 -8.49
N ALA A 159 -16.46 12.65 -8.95
CA ALA A 159 -17.46 13.68 -9.20
C ALA A 159 -17.81 14.47 -7.92
N GLU A 160 -17.94 13.80 -6.77
CA GLU A 160 -18.14 14.45 -5.47
C GLU A 160 -16.98 15.39 -5.10
N ARG A 161 -15.73 14.94 -5.29
CA ARG A 161 -14.55 15.79 -5.01
C ARG A 161 -14.48 17.00 -5.92
N ASP A 162 -14.76 16.80 -7.20
CA ASP A 162 -14.71 17.89 -8.18
C ASP A 162 -15.86 18.89 -7.96
N ALA A 163 -17.04 18.42 -7.53
CA ALA A 163 -18.14 19.28 -7.10
C ALA A 163 -17.79 20.11 -5.84
N ILE A 164 -17.12 19.53 -4.85
CA ILE A 164 -16.65 20.25 -3.65
C ILE A 164 -15.62 21.31 -4.04
N ARG A 165 -14.66 20.97 -4.92
CA ARG A 165 -13.64 21.93 -5.39
C ARG A 165 -14.27 23.08 -6.17
N ALA A 166 -15.23 22.79 -7.04
CA ALA A 166 -15.97 23.80 -7.80
C ALA A 166 -16.81 24.70 -6.90
N ALA A 167 -17.48 24.15 -5.87
CA ALA A 167 -18.23 24.95 -4.90
C ALA A 167 -17.31 25.88 -4.10
N LEU A 168 -16.14 25.41 -3.65
CA LEU A 168 -15.15 26.26 -2.98
C LEU A 168 -14.69 27.39 -3.89
N GLN A 169 -14.32 27.09 -5.15
CA GLN A 169 -13.92 28.11 -6.12
C GLN A 169 -15.04 29.09 -6.48
N ALA A 170 -16.29 28.63 -6.56
CA ALA A 170 -17.44 29.48 -6.84
C ALA A 170 -17.82 30.40 -5.66
N THR A 171 -17.56 29.97 -4.42
CA THR A 171 -17.77 30.80 -3.22
C THR A 171 -16.61 31.76 -2.94
N MET A 172 -15.44 31.53 -3.55
CA MET A 172 -14.33 32.48 -3.52
C MET A 172 -14.70 33.72 -4.35
N LYS A 173 -15.24 34.74 -3.68
CA LYS A 173 -15.45 36.06 -4.28
C LYS A 173 -14.13 36.55 -4.85
N PRO A 174 -14.09 37.13 -6.07
CA PRO A 174 -12.88 37.72 -6.61
C PRO A 174 -12.35 38.74 -5.61
N ILE A 175 -11.15 38.47 -5.09
CA ILE A 175 -10.45 39.35 -4.16
C ILE A 175 -10.22 40.65 -4.91
N LYS A 176 -11.07 41.65 -4.64
CA LYS A 176 -10.78 43.03 -5.03
C LYS A 176 -9.52 43.39 -4.25
N ARG A 177 -8.39 43.55 -4.95
CA ARG A 177 -7.15 44.09 -4.39
C ARG A 177 -7.52 45.41 -3.70
N LYS A 178 -7.53 45.44 -2.36
CA LYS A 178 -7.67 46.69 -1.63
C LYS A 178 -6.43 47.52 -1.94
N LYS A 179 -6.61 48.84 -2.05
CA LYS A 179 -5.49 49.77 -2.24
C LYS A 179 -4.49 49.56 -1.10
N GLU A 180 -3.27 49.25 -1.46
CA GLU A 180 -2.09 49.18 -0.60
C GLU A 180 -1.88 50.59 -0.03
N GLY A 181 -2.09 50.78 1.28
CA GLY A 181 -1.88 52.10 1.89
C GLY A 181 -2.67 52.44 3.17
N GLU A 182 -3.66 51.65 3.59
CA GLU A 182 -4.34 51.84 4.88
C GLU A 182 -4.36 50.53 5.69
N GLU A 183 -3.20 49.91 5.85
CA GLU A 183 -3.01 49.05 7.01
C GLU A 183 -2.93 49.97 8.23
N LYS A 184 -4.10 50.31 8.78
CA LYS A 184 -4.15 50.79 10.17
C LYS A 184 -3.37 49.76 10.97
N ARG A 185 -2.20 50.15 11.48
CA ARG A 185 -1.48 49.35 12.48
C ARG A 185 -2.50 48.96 13.54
N MET A 186 -2.83 47.67 13.60
CA MET A 186 -3.76 47.13 14.57
C MET A 186 -3.30 47.61 15.93
N THR A 187 -4.18 48.30 16.64
CA THR A 187 -3.89 48.69 18.01
C THR A 187 -3.71 47.41 18.84
N GLN A 188 -2.97 47.48 19.94
CA GLN A 188 -2.74 46.31 20.80
C GLN A 188 -4.07 45.66 21.24
N GLU A 189 -5.11 46.46 21.46
CA GLU A 189 -6.46 45.98 21.78
C GLU A 189 -7.09 45.18 20.63
N GLU A 190 -6.94 45.63 19.38
CA GLU A 190 -7.46 44.92 18.22
C GLU A 190 -6.74 43.59 18.00
N MET A 191 -5.43 43.53 18.25
CA MET A 191 -4.66 42.28 18.23
C MET A 191 -5.13 41.30 19.30
N LEU A 192 -5.43 41.78 20.50
CA LEU A 192 -5.96 40.96 21.59
C LEU A 192 -7.39 40.44 21.29
N LEU A 193 -8.23 41.25 20.64
CA LEU A 193 -9.57 40.83 20.23
C LEU A 193 -9.52 39.79 19.10
N GLU A 194 -8.60 39.93 18.15
CA GLU A 194 -8.38 38.92 17.11
C GLU A 194 -7.84 37.63 17.72
N ALA A 195 -6.87 37.72 18.63
CA ALA A 195 -6.36 36.56 19.37
C ALA A 195 -7.48 35.83 20.11
N ALA A 196 -8.36 36.54 20.84
CA ALA A 196 -9.50 35.94 21.53
C ALA A 196 -10.48 35.25 20.58
N GLN A 197 -10.75 35.83 19.41
CA GLN A 197 -11.60 35.20 18.39
C GLN A 197 -10.97 33.92 17.82
N THR A 198 -9.65 33.96 17.55
CA THR A 198 -8.93 32.77 17.07
C THR A 198 -8.83 31.70 18.15
N GLU A 199 -8.70 32.05 19.42
CA GLU A 199 -8.74 31.12 20.56
C GLU A 199 -10.08 30.37 20.59
N ILE A 200 -11.21 31.08 20.46
CA ILE A 200 -12.54 30.44 20.38
C ILE A 200 -12.62 29.47 19.19
N MET A 201 -12.07 29.85 18.04
CA MET A 201 -12.06 28.98 16.85
C MET A 201 -11.16 27.75 17.05
N ASN A 202 -10.00 27.94 17.66
CA ASN A 202 -9.02 26.90 17.95
C ASN A 202 -9.59 25.89 18.96
N LEU A 203 -10.23 26.36 20.03
CA LEU A 203 -10.91 25.50 21.01
C LEU A 203 -12.00 24.64 20.35
N ARG A 204 -12.87 25.25 19.53
CA ARG A 204 -13.90 24.50 18.78
C ARG A 204 -13.32 23.51 17.76
N ASN A 205 -12.12 23.78 17.23
CA ASN A 205 -11.45 22.85 16.33
C ASN A 205 -10.81 21.69 17.11
N LEU A 206 -10.16 22.00 18.23
CA LEU A 206 -9.59 21.02 19.14
C LEU A 206 -10.66 20.05 19.64
N GLU A 207 -11.81 20.55 20.09
CA GLU A 207 -12.94 19.73 20.50
C GLU A 207 -13.40 18.76 19.40
N ARG A 208 -13.46 19.23 18.14
CA ARG A 208 -13.81 18.38 16.99
C ARG A 208 -12.74 17.32 16.71
N VAL A 209 -11.46 17.63 16.89
CA VAL A 209 -10.37 16.67 16.72
C VAL A 209 -10.43 15.61 17.81
N LEU A 210 -10.53 16.03 19.08
CA LEU A 210 -10.64 15.13 20.23
C LEU A 210 -11.87 14.21 20.14
N ALA A 211 -13.03 14.74 19.71
CA ALA A 211 -14.23 13.94 19.51
C ALA A 211 -14.01 12.85 18.44
N ARG A 212 -13.33 13.17 17.34
CA ARG A 212 -12.98 12.17 16.31
C ARG A 212 -11.99 11.14 16.83
N GLU A 213 -10.99 11.55 17.58
CA GLU A 213 -10.00 10.64 18.18
C GLU A 213 -10.69 9.66 19.14
N GLU A 214 -11.61 10.13 19.97
CA GLU A 214 -12.41 9.27 20.84
C GLU A 214 -13.27 8.28 20.05
N GLU A 215 -13.92 8.72 18.97
CA GLU A 215 -14.69 7.82 18.10
C GLU A 215 -13.81 6.76 17.45
N VAL A 216 -12.64 7.15 16.94
CA VAL A 216 -11.65 6.24 16.35
C VAL A 216 -11.17 5.25 17.41
N LYS A 217 -10.84 5.72 18.62
CA LYS A 217 -10.42 4.87 19.74
C LYS A 217 -11.50 3.88 20.16
N LYS A 218 -12.76 4.33 20.30
CA LYS A 218 -13.91 3.47 20.61
C LYS A 218 -14.17 2.42 19.52
N ARG A 219 -13.97 2.76 18.25
CA ARG A 219 -14.11 1.83 17.11
C ARG A 219 -12.92 0.87 16.96
N ALA A 220 -11.71 1.31 17.33
CA ALA A 220 -10.50 0.51 17.27
C ALA A 220 -10.44 -0.57 18.35
N ILE A 221 -11.13 -0.38 19.48
CA ILE A 221 -11.26 -1.41 20.52
C ILE A 221 -12.20 -2.50 19.99
N VAL A 222 -11.61 -3.52 19.37
CA VAL A 222 -12.33 -4.73 18.96
C VAL A 222 -12.67 -5.51 20.23
N HIS A 223 -13.90 -5.35 20.72
CA HIS A 223 -14.46 -6.23 21.73
C HIS A 223 -14.71 -7.62 21.13
N LYS A 224 -13.66 -8.44 21.07
CA LYS A 224 -13.78 -9.87 20.75
C LYS A 224 -14.51 -10.52 21.92
N ALA A 225 -15.72 -11.03 21.67
CA ALA A 225 -16.42 -11.84 22.65
C ALA A 225 -15.58 -13.08 22.96
N VAL A 226 -14.98 -13.12 24.15
CA VAL A 226 -14.23 -14.28 24.61
C VAL A 226 -15.25 -15.38 24.90
N TYR A 227 -15.10 -16.54 24.26
CA TYR A 227 -15.97 -17.68 24.51
C TYR A 227 -15.73 -18.22 25.93
N THR A 228 -16.72 -18.00 26.80
CA THR A 228 -16.74 -18.47 28.20
C THR A 228 -17.60 -19.74 28.35
N GLY A 229 -17.88 -20.46 27.26
CA GLY A 229 -18.62 -21.71 27.30
C GLY A 229 -17.75 -22.94 27.60
N PRO A 230 -18.36 -24.14 27.67
CA PRO A 230 -17.65 -25.39 27.91
C PRO A 230 -16.55 -25.64 26.87
N GLN A 231 -15.32 -25.91 27.32
CA GLN A 231 -14.15 -26.00 26.45
C GLN A 231 -13.33 -27.28 26.71
N LEU A 232 -13.05 -28.03 25.65
CA LEU A 232 -12.13 -29.15 25.63
C LEU A 232 -10.81 -28.72 24.96
N ARG A 233 -9.67 -28.96 25.59
CA ARG A 233 -8.34 -28.68 25.03
C ARG A 233 -7.57 -29.96 24.83
N TYR A 234 -7.04 -30.14 23.63
CA TYR A 234 -6.11 -31.22 23.33
C TYR A 234 -4.69 -30.73 23.59
N LEU A 235 -3.92 -31.50 24.34
CA LEU A 235 -2.54 -31.20 24.69
C LEU A 235 -1.69 -32.44 24.39
N SER A 236 -0.65 -32.29 23.57
CA SER A 236 0.33 -33.35 23.35
C SER A 236 1.65 -32.91 23.98
N LYS A 237 2.15 -33.70 24.92
CA LYS A 237 3.40 -33.42 25.63
C LYS A 237 4.12 -34.73 25.93
N ASP A 238 5.44 -34.75 25.69
CA ASP A 238 6.33 -35.88 25.98
C ASP A 238 5.88 -37.21 25.33
N GLY A 239 5.30 -37.13 24.13
CA GLY A 239 4.78 -38.31 23.40
C GLY A 239 3.42 -38.83 23.88
N TYR A 240 2.82 -38.19 24.89
CA TYR A 240 1.49 -38.53 25.38
C TYR A 240 0.45 -37.52 24.90
N SER A 241 -0.78 -37.99 24.75
CA SER A 241 -1.92 -37.20 24.29
C SER A 241 -2.94 -37.06 25.42
N TYR A 242 -3.26 -35.81 25.78
CA TYR A 242 -4.13 -35.46 26.89
C TYR A 242 -5.33 -34.65 26.38
N LEU A 243 -6.48 -34.88 27.02
CA LEU A 243 -7.71 -34.12 26.82
C LEU A 243 -8.05 -33.42 28.13
N GLU A 244 -7.91 -32.09 28.16
CA GLU A 244 -8.23 -31.25 29.29
C GLU A 244 -9.68 -30.73 29.15
N PHE A 245 -10.53 -31.13 30.07
CA PHE A 245 -11.91 -30.67 30.17
C PHE A 245 -11.97 -29.43 31.07
N SER A 246 -12.37 -28.28 30.52
CA SER A 246 -12.37 -27.00 31.21
C SER A 246 -13.71 -26.28 31.05
N LYS A 247 -13.99 -25.28 31.90
CA LYS A 247 -15.20 -24.44 31.84
C LYS A 247 -16.53 -25.22 31.86
N GLY A 248 -16.62 -26.27 32.68
CA GLY A 248 -17.86 -27.02 32.89
C GLY A 248 -18.12 -28.17 31.92
N VAL A 249 -17.18 -28.51 31.02
CA VAL A 249 -17.19 -29.84 30.40
C VAL A 249 -16.70 -30.84 31.44
N SER A 250 -17.45 -31.92 31.64
CA SER A 250 -16.98 -33.08 32.41
C SER A 250 -16.88 -34.29 31.49
N PHE A 251 -15.96 -35.20 31.81
CA PHE A 251 -15.83 -36.45 31.09
C PHE A 251 -16.99 -37.38 31.47
N GLN A 252 -18.00 -37.48 30.60
CA GLN A 252 -19.11 -38.42 30.76
C GLN A 252 -18.75 -39.75 30.09
N SER A 253 -17.88 -40.53 30.72
CA SER A 253 -17.80 -41.96 30.39
C SER A 253 -18.47 -42.75 31.51
N GLU A 254 -19.76 -42.98 31.37
CA GLU A 254 -20.33 -44.19 31.96
C GLU A 254 -19.74 -45.36 31.18
N LEU A 255 -18.62 -45.90 31.68
CA LEU A 255 -18.05 -47.12 31.13
C LEU A 255 -19.13 -48.19 31.28
N SER A 256 -19.78 -48.54 30.18
CA SER A 256 -20.78 -49.60 30.15
C SER A 256 -20.05 -50.93 30.38
N THR A 257 -19.84 -51.26 31.65
CA THR A 257 -19.25 -52.52 32.11
C THR A 257 -20.28 -53.65 32.15
N THR A 258 -21.56 -53.32 31.94
CA THR A 258 -22.62 -54.29 31.77
C THR A 258 -22.45 -55.00 30.43
N SER A 259 -22.06 -56.27 30.48
CA SER A 259 -22.08 -57.13 29.30
C SER A 259 -23.51 -57.26 28.79
N VAL A 260 -23.68 -57.28 27.47
CA VAL A 260 -24.97 -57.62 26.86
C VAL A 260 -25.34 -59.03 27.35
N PRO A 261 -26.53 -59.22 27.96
CA PRO A 261 -26.93 -60.54 28.42
C PRO A 261 -26.96 -61.49 27.22
N TYR A 262 -26.48 -62.72 27.44
CA TYR A 262 -26.44 -63.73 26.38
C TYR A 262 -27.87 -63.96 25.86
N PRO A 263 -28.10 -63.95 24.53
CA PRO A 263 -29.44 -64.16 24.00
C PRO A 263 -29.99 -65.50 24.50
N GLU A 264 -31.19 -65.47 25.06
CA GLU A 264 -31.85 -66.70 25.48
C GLU A 264 -32.05 -67.61 24.26
N ARG A 265 -31.63 -68.87 24.38
CA ARG A 265 -31.79 -69.83 23.29
C ARG A 265 -33.28 -69.98 23.00
N ALA A 266 -33.67 -69.70 21.77
CA ALA A 266 -35.06 -69.85 21.35
C ALA A 266 -35.51 -71.29 21.64
N VAL A 267 -36.59 -71.43 22.40
CA VAL A 267 -37.16 -72.72 22.77
C VAL A 267 -38.32 -73.01 21.82
N CYS A 268 -38.46 -74.25 21.37
CA CYS A 268 -39.61 -74.65 20.55
C CYS A 268 -40.90 -74.49 21.36
N ALA A 269 -41.86 -73.70 20.85
CA ALA A 269 -43.13 -73.43 21.53
C ALA A 269 -44.00 -74.68 21.77
N VAL A 270 -43.75 -75.77 21.04
CA VAL A 270 -44.53 -77.02 21.13
C VAL A 270 -43.83 -78.07 22.01
N THR A 271 -42.50 -78.15 21.96
CA THR A 271 -41.74 -79.22 22.63
C THR A 271 -40.95 -78.77 23.85
N GLY A 272 -40.80 -77.45 24.10
CA GLY A 272 -40.06 -76.92 25.25
C GLY A 272 -38.54 -77.22 25.22
N LEU A 273 -38.03 -77.80 24.14
CA LEU A 273 -36.61 -78.09 23.96
C LEU A 273 -35.91 -76.94 23.21
N PRO A 274 -34.61 -76.69 23.49
CA PRO A 274 -33.86 -75.64 22.80
C PRO A 274 -33.82 -75.95 21.30
N ALA A 275 -34.07 -74.94 20.47
CA ALA A 275 -33.88 -75.03 19.03
C ALA A 275 -32.41 -75.39 18.74
N LYS A 276 -32.18 -76.37 17.86
CA LYS A 276 -30.85 -76.71 17.36
C LYS A 276 -30.37 -75.68 16.35
#